data_AF-A0A1Y4CUJ3-F1
#
_entry.id   AF-A0A1Y4CUJ3-F1
#
_cell.length_a   1.000
_cell.length_b   1.000
_cell.length_c   1.000
_cell.angle_alpha   90.00
_cell.angle_beta   90.00
_cell.angle_gamma   90.00
#
_symmetry.space_group_name_H-M   'P 1'
#
loop_
_entity.id
_entity.type
_entity.pdbx_description
1 polymer ?
#
loop_
_entity_poly.entity_id
_entity_poly.type
_entity_poly.pdbx_seq_one_letter_code
_entity_poly.pdbx_strand_id
1 'polypeptide(L)'
;MGKTKKKDHRSASLTRRQSTREVKQSFLIVCEGVRTEPDYFKAFRMTAATVKAVGQAMNTTSLVSKAISIRDADQKKKRTYDQCWVVFDKDDFPAKDFNEAITLAEKNGFKVAYSNQAFEYWFLLHFNLYKGALHRNSYADMLSRLSGIPYSKTEGFGAIMYNRLLHLQPQAIKNAATVLAEISHGNPAMEESSTTVHLLVEELNKFI
;
A
#
# COMPACT_ATOMS: atom_id res chain seq x y z
N MET A 1 -57.41 15.39 52.75
CA MET A 1 -56.14 15.61 52.03
C MET A 1 -55.50 14.25 51.75
N GLY A 2 -54.91 13.91 50.60
CA GLY A 2 -54.53 14.68 49.43
C GLY A 2 -54.49 13.80 48.16
N LYS A 3 -54.53 14.47 47.00
CA LYS A 3 -54.52 13.86 45.67
C LYS A 3 -53.08 13.51 45.27
N THR A 4 -52.81 12.24 44.97
CA THR A 4 -51.54 11.81 44.38
C THR A 4 -51.54 12.14 42.88
N LYS A 5 -50.76 13.14 42.47
CA LYS A 5 -50.54 13.49 41.05
C LYS A 5 -49.80 12.35 40.35
N LYS A 6 -50.39 11.75 39.30
CA LYS A 6 -49.67 10.91 38.34
C LYS A 6 -48.60 11.77 37.65
N LYS A 7 -47.33 11.38 37.77
CA LYS A 7 -46.23 11.96 36.98
C LYS A 7 -46.38 11.49 35.53
N ASP A 8 -46.59 12.46 34.65
CA ASP A 8 -46.66 12.26 33.21
C ASP A 8 -45.24 12.05 32.66
N HIS A 9 -44.94 10.83 32.20
CA HIS A 9 -43.63 10.43 31.68
C HIS A 9 -43.45 10.77 30.19
N ARG A 10 -44.06 11.86 29.71
CA ARG A 10 -43.93 12.33 28.32
C ARG A 10 -43.07 13.58 28.26
N SER A 11 -41.75 13.38 28.12
CA SER A 11 -40.85 14.26 27.34
C SER A 11 -39.36 13.93 27.57
N ALA A 12 -38.98 12.65 27.64
CA ALA A 12 -37.58 12.33 27.35
C ALA A 12 -37.41 12.44 25.83
N SER A 13 -36.90 13.57 25.35
CA SER A 13 -36.45 13.72 23.96
C SER A 13 -35.41 12.65 23.68
N LEU A 14 -35.84 11.54 23.08
CA LEU A 14 -34.95 10.52 22.52
C LEU A 14 -34.38 11.08 21.21
N THR A 15 -33.51 12.08 21.33
CA THR A 15 -32.67 12.52 20.23
C THR A 15 -31.67 11.38 20.00
N ARG A 16 -32.03 10.43 19.14
CA ARG A 16 -31.13 9.38 18.68
C ARG A 16 -29.90 10.09 18.12
N ARG A 17 -28.73 9.94 18.77
CA ARG A 17 -27.44 10.29 18.18
C ARG A 17 -27.40 9.58 16.83
N GLN A 18 -27.56 10.35 15.76
CA GLN A 18 -27.45 9.84 14.41
C GLN A 18 -25.98 9.51 14.23
N SER A 19 -25.64 8.23 14.39
CA SER A 19 -24.31 7.72 14.10
C SER A 19 -23.98 8.13 12.68
N THR A 20 -23.08 9.10 12.51
CA THR A 20 -22.43 9.34 11.22
C THR A 20 -21.65 8.07 10.92
N ARG A 21 -22.20 7.20 10.07
CA ARG A 21 -21.46 6.05 9.58
C ARG A 21 -20.29 6.63 8.77
N GLU A 22 -19.08 6.53 9.30
CA GLU A 22 -17.89 6.87 8.53
C GLU A 22 -17.93 6.09 7.22
N VAL A 23 -17.83 6.82 6.11
CA VAL A 23 -17.85 6.21 4.78
C VAL A 23 -16.58 5.38 4.68
N LYS A 24 -16.76 4.05 4.59
CA LYS A 24 -15.63 3.13 4.46
C LYS A 24 -14.85 3.46 3.20
N GLN A 25 -13.56 3.73 3.34
CA GLN A 25 -12.66 3.96 2.21
C GLN A 25 -12.40 2.66 1.44
N SER A 26 -12.11 2.77 0.15
CA SER A 26 -11.89 1.63 -0.74
C SER A 26 -10.65 1.84 -1.61
N PHE A 27 -9.74 0.86 -1.55
CA PHE A 27 -8.48 0.87 -2.27
C PHE A 27 -8.46 -0.21 -3.35
N LEU A 28 -8.11 0.18 -4.57
CA LEU A 28 -7.64 -0.72 -5.61
C LEU A 28 -6.12 -0.60 -5.69
N ILE A 29 -5.41 -1.71 -5.50
CA ILE A 29 -3.94 -1.78 -5.57
C ILE A 29 -3.57 -2.82 -6.64
N VAL A 30 -3.00 -2.38 -7.75
CA VAL A 30 -2.61 -3.26 -8.86
C VAL A 30 -1.11 -3.42 -8.86
N CYS A 31 -0.64 -4.63 -8.57
CA CYS A 31 0.77 -4.96 -8.38
C CYS A 31 1.36 -5.64 -9.62
N GLU A 32 2.62 -5.36 -9.90
CA GLU A 32 3.43 -6.07 -10.88
C GLU A 32 3.54 -7.55 -10.53
N GLY A 33 4.07 -7.86 -9.34
CA GLY A 33 4.19 -9.21 -8.84
C GLY A 33 2.84 -9.86 -8.51
N VAL A 34 2.78 -11.19 -8.69
CA VAL A 34 1.54 -11.96 -8.52
C VAL A 34 1.21 -12.24 -7.05
N ARG A 35 2.22 -12.28 -6.18
CA ARG A 35 2.11 -12.84 -4.83
C ARG A 35 2.54 -11.88 -3.74
N THR A 36 3.84 -11.54 -3.68
CA THR A 36 4.45 -10.85 -2.53
C THR A 36 3.72 -9.55 -2.16
N GLU A 37 3.54 -8.65 -3.12
CA GLU A 37 2.94 -7.34 -2.90
C GLU A 37 1.43 -7.46 -2.64
N PRO A 38 0.64 -8.20 -3.45
CA PRO A 38 -0.77 -8.42 -3.13
C PRO A 38 -0.99 -9.06 -1.76
N ASP A 39 -0.19 -10.05 -1.37
CA ASP A 39 -0.30 -10.72 -0.08
C ASP A 39 0.06 -9.77 1.08
N TYR A 40 1.09 -8.95 0.90
CA TYR A 40 1.47 -7.92 1.88
C TYR A 40 0.34 -6.90 2.10
N PHE A 41 -0.21 -6.32 1.02
CA PHE A 41 -1.26 -5.29 1.17
C PHE A 41 -2.60 -5.85 1.64
N LYS A 42 -2.96 -7.10 1.29
CA LYS A 42 -4.16 -7.77 1.82
C LYS A 42 -4.06 -8.08 3.31
N ALA A 43 -2.86 -8.12 3.87
CA ALA A 43 -2.66 -8.44 5.28
C ALA A 43 -3.02 -7.28 6.23
N PHE A 44 -3.19 -6.06 5.71
CA PHE A 44 -3.65 -4.91 6.49
C PHE A 44 -5.04 -5.17 7.06
N ARG A 45 -5.16 -5.10 8.39
CA ARG A 45 -6.43 -5.22 9.10
C ARG A 45 -6.95 -3.81 9.41
N MET A 46 -7.99 -3.41 8.71
CA MET A 46 -8.55 -2.05 8.77
C MET A 46 -10.04 -2.11 9.09
N THR A 47 -10.51 -1.22 9.95
CA THR A 47 -11.94 -1.18 10.36
C THR A 47 -12.78 -0.26 9.45
N ALA A 48 -12.15 0.83 8.98
CA ALA A 48 -12.78 1.89 8.21
C ALA A 48 -12.40 1.89 6.71
N ALA A 49 -11.69 0.87 6.23
CA ALA A 49 -11.29 0.76 4.83
C ALA A 49 -11.34 -0.68 4.30
N THR A 50 -11.32 -0.83 2.97
CA THR A 50 -11.23 -2.12 2.26
C THR A 50 -10.15 -2.06 1.20
N VAL A 51 -9.38 -3.15 1.07
CA VAL A 51 -8.30 -3.26 0.08
C VAL A 51 -8.62 -4.38 -0.90
N LYS A 52 -8.62 -4.06 -2.20
CA LYS A 52 -8.52 -5.02 -3.30
C LYS A 52 -7.13 -4.92 -3.90
N ALA A 53 -6.23 -5.82 -3.49
CA ALA A 53 -4.93 -5.97 -4.12
C ALA A 53 -4.91 -7.11 -5.14
N VAL A 54 -4.41 -6.86 -6.34
CA VAL A 54 -4.34 -7.84 -7.44
C VAL A 54 -2.96 -7.81 -8.09
N GLY A 55 -2.36 -8.97 -8.30
CA GLY A 55 -1.10 -9.11 -9.04
C GLY A 55 -1.36 -9.45 -10.51
N GLN A 56 -0.53 -8.97 -11.43
CA GLN A 56 -0.75 -9.12 -12.88
C GLN A 56 0.37 -9.83 -13.66
N ALA A 57 1.58 -9.99 -13.10
CA ALA A 57 2.77 -10.40 -13.86
C ALA A 57 2.99 -9.52 -15.11
N MET A 58 2.80 -8.21 -14.94
CA MET A 58 2.94 -7.19 -15.98
C MET A 58 3.78 -6.05 -15.43
N ASN A 59 4.50 -5.37 -16.31
CA ASN A 59 5.45 -4.32 -15.94
C ASN A 59 5.05 -2.95 -16.52
N THR A 60 5.55 -1.89 -15.90
CA THR A 60 5.53 -0.50 -16.39
C THR A 60 4.18 -0.08 -17.01
N THR A 61 4.17 0.42 -18.26
CA THR A 61 2.98 0.97 -18.93
C THR A 61 1.91 -0.08 -19.21
N SER A 62 2.31 -1.34 -19.39
CA SER A 62 1.38 -2.46 -19.60
C SER A 62 0.58 -2.75 -18.32
N LEU A 63 1.24 -2.69 -17.15
CA LEU A 63 0.58 -2.80 -15.85
C LEU A 63 -0.41 -1.66 -15.64
N VAL A 64 -0.03 -0.43 -15.95
CA VAL A 64 -0.92 0.74 -15.81
C VAL A 64 -2.16 0.61 -16.71
N SER A 65 -1.97 0.21 -17.97
CA SER A 65 -3.07 -0.06 -18.90
C SER A 65 -4.02 -1.14 -18.37
N LYS A 66 -3.46 -2.18 -17.74
CA LYS A 66 -4.24 -3.23 -17.08
C LYS A 66 -4.97 -2.71 -15.85
N ALA A 67 -4.35 -1.85 -15.05
CA ALA A 67 -4.94 -1.25 -13.86
C ALA A 67 -6.17 -0.40 -14.22
N ILE A 68 -6.06 0.43 -15.26
CA ILE A 68 -7.18 1.20 -15.83
C ILE A 68 -8.31 0.26 -16.25
N SER A 69 -7.98 -0.80 -17.00
CA SER A 69 -8.96 -1.78 -17.45
C SER A 69 -9.69 -2.47 -16.30
N ILE A 70 -9.00 -2.80 -15.20
CA ILE A 70 -9.60 -3.41 -14.00
C ILE A 70 -10.55 -2.43 -13.32
N ARG A 71 -10.11 -1.18 -13.09
CA ARG A 71 -10.92 -0.13 -12.48
C ARG A 71 -12.20 0.11 -13.29
N ASP A 72 -12.09 0.27 -14.60
CA ASP A 72 -13.21 0.58 -15.47
C ASP A 72 -14.20 -0.60 -15.58
N ALA A 73 -13.69 -1.84 -15.57
CA ALA A 73 -14.52 -3.04 -15.53
C ALA A 73 -15.30 -3.18 -14.20
N ASP A 74 -14.68 -2.84 -13.07
CA ASP A 74 -15.35 -2.81 -11.77
C ASP A 74 -16.37 -1.68 -11.67
N GLN A 75 -16.07 -0.51 -12.24
CA GLN A 75 -16.99 0.62 -12.30
C GLN A 75 -18.27 0.26 -13.08
N LYS A 76 -18.15 -0.46 -14.20
CA LYS A 76 -19.31 -1.01 -14.94
C LYS A 76 -20.16 -1.95 -14.09
N LYS A 77 -19.57 -2.59 -13.08
CA LYS A 77 -20.24 -3.44 -12.08
C LYS A 77 -20.68 -2.66 -10.84
N LYS A 78 -20.72 -1.31 -10.91
CA LYS A 78 -21.07 -0.40 -9.81
C LYS A 78 -20.15 -0.53 -8.59
N ARG A 79 -18.89 -0.89 -8.79
CA ARG A 79 -17.83 -0.91 -7.78
C ARG A 79 -16.82 0.18 -8.10
N THR A 80 -16.82 1.23 -7.30
CA THR A 80 -15.86 2.34 -7.40
C THR A 80 -14.86 2.26 -6.26
N TYR A 81 -13.68 2.84 -6.48
CA TYR A 81 -12.61 2.91 -5.49
C TYR A 81 -12.32 4.36 -5.18
N ASP A 82 -12.17 4.70 -3.89
CA ASP A 82 -11.77 6.03 -3.45
C ASP A 82 -10.29 6.30 -3.77
N GLN A 83 -9.47 5.25 -3.72
CA GLN A 83 -8.05 5.32 -4.03
C GLN A 83 -7.63 4.19 -4.98
N CYS A 84 -6.94 4.57 -6.07
CA CYS A 84 -6.39 3.64 -7.04
C CYS A 84 -4.86 3.78 -7.05
N TRP A 85 -4.17 2.66 -6.88
CA TRP A 85 -2.71 2.59 -6.82
C TRP A 85 -2.17 1.55 -7.79
N VAL A 86 -1.03 1.88 -8.40
CA VAL A 86 -0.18 0.90 -9.09
C VAL A 86 1.09 0.70 -8.29
N VAL A 87 1.51 -0.56 -8.15
CA VAL A 87 2.73 -0.96 -7.44
C VAL A 87 3.62 -1.73 -8.40
N PHE A 88 4.81 -1.20 -8.69
CA PHE A 88 5.72 -1.84 -9.64
C PHE A 88 7.18 -1.66 -9.26
N ASP A 89 7.99 -2.54 -9.79
CA ASP A 89 9.42 -2.56 -9.55
C ASP A 89 10.15 -1.89 -10.73
N LYS A 90 11.24 -1.18 -10.45
CA LYS A 90 12.07 -0.62 -11.52
C LYS A 90 12.83 -1.72 -12.25
N ASP A 91 13.28 -2.75 -11.51
CA ASP A 91 14.04 -3.88 -12.07
C ASP A 91 15.21 -3.35 -12.96
N ASP A 92 15.47 -4.04 -14.06
CA ASP A 92 16.39 -3.69 -15.13
C ASP A 92 15.66 -2.93 -16.26
N PHE A 93 14.43 -2.46 -16.04
CA PHE A 93 13.68 -1.73 -17.06
C PHE A 93 14.35 -0.39 -17.41
N PRO A 94 14.29 0.02 -18.69
CA PRO A 94 14.78 1.32 -19.11
C PRO A 94 14.15 2.45 -18.31
N ALA A 95 14.95 3.47 -17.99
CA ALA A 95 14.48 4.66 -17.26
C ALA A 95 13.29 5.33 -17.94
N LYS A 96 13.26 5.32 -19.27
CA LYS A 96 12.17 5.85 -20.08
C LYS A 96 10.86 5.14 -19.77
N ASP A 97 10.83 3.81 -19.85
CA ASP A 97 9.60 3.03 -19.67
C ASP A 97 9.05 3.15 -18.25
N PHE A 98 9.95 3.20 -17.25
CA PHE A 98 9.60 3.42 -15.85
C PHE A 98 8.95 4.79 -15.63
N ASN A 99 9.57 5.86 -16.15
CA ASN A 99 9.05 7.22 -16.02
C ASN A 99 7.74 7.43 -16.81
N GLU A 100 7.63 6.80 -17.99
CA GLU A 100 6.40 6.79 -18.78
C GLU A 100 5.26 6.10 -18.04
N ALA A 101 5.53 5.00 -17.32
CA ALA A 101 4.54 4.32 -16.50
C ALA A 101 4.03 5.22 -15.35
N ILE A 102 4.93 5.92 -14.66
CA ILE A 102 4.56 6.90 -13.62
C ILE A 102 3.64 7.96 -14.20
N THR A 103 4.08 8.61 -15.28
CA THR A 103 3.32 9.68 -15.95
C THR A 103 1.94 9.18 -16.43
N LEU A 104 1.88 7.98 -17.00
CA LEU A 104 0.64 7.39 -17.49
C LEU A 104 -0.32 7.09 -16.34
N ALA A 105 0.17 6.59 -15.20
CA ALA A 105 -0.64 6.30 -14.03
C ALA A 105 -1.27 7.57 -13.46
N GLU A 106 -0.44 8.59 -13.21
CA GLU A 106 -0.89 9.87 -12.65
C GLU A 106 -1.91 10.57 -13.53
N LYS A 107 -1.67 10.61 -14.86
CA LYS A 107 -2.62 11.17 -15.84
C LYS A 107 -3.99 10.49 -15.80
N ASN A 108 -4.04 9.22 -15.40
CA ASN A 108 -5.26 8.44 -15.30
C ASN A 108 -5.83 8.37 -13.88
N GLY A 109 -5.34 9.20 -12.94
CA GLY A 109 -5.84 9.26 -11.57
C GLY A 109 -5.41 8.10 -10.68
N PHE A 110 -4.33 7.40 -11.04
CA PHE A 110 -3.67 6.44 -10.16
C PHE A 110 -2.53 7.13 -9.40
N LYS A 111 -2.39 6.78 -8.13
CA LYS A 111 -1.17 7.04 -7.36
C LYS A 111 -0.16 5.91 -7.63
N VAL A 112 1.12 6.20 -7.47
CA VAL A 112 2.20 5.26 -7.76
C VAL A 112 2.98 4.95 -6.50
N ALA A 113 3.21 3.66 -6.26
CA ALA A 113 4.22 3.17 -5.32
C ALA A 113 5.21 2.32 -6.10
N TYR A 114 6.50 2.59 -5.99
CA TYR A 114 7.53 1.83 -6.68
C TYR A 114 8.67 1.42 -5.76
N SER A 115 9.44 0.42 -6.18
CA SER A 115 10.71 0.06 -5.56
C SER A 115 11.82 -0.03 -6.61
N ASN A 116 12.97 0.56 -6.31
CA ASN A 116 14.17 0.48 -7.13
C ASN A 116 15.24 -0.32 -6.38
N GLN A 117 15.53 -1.58 -6.71
CA GLN A 117 15.05 -2.29 -7.91
C GLN A 117 13.82 -3.18 -7.70
N ALA A 118 13.55 -3.66 -6.48
CA ALA A 118 12.52 -4.66 -6.22
C ALA A 118 11.80 -4.45 -4.90
N PHE A 119 10.58 -4.96 -4.78
CA PHE A 119 9.73 -4.78 -3.59
C PHE A 119 10.38 -5.24 -2.29
N GLU A 120 11.24 -6.26 -2.32
CA GLU A 120 11.98 -6.72 -1.14
C GLU A 120 12.84 -5.63 -0.48
N TYR A 121 13.21 -4.58 -1.20
CA TYR A 121 13.87 -3.42 -0.62
C TYR A 121 13.03 -2.78 0.49
N TRP A 122 11.71 -2.69 0.31
CA TRP A 122 10.79 -2.22 1.34
C TRP A 122 10.87 -3.07 2.62
N PHE A 123 11.00 -4.40 2.50
CA PHE A 123 11.17 -5.27 3.66
C PHE A 123 12.50 -5.04 4.38
N LEU A 124 13.59 -4.82 3.63
CA LEU A 124 14.90 -4.53 4.22
C LEU A 124 14.88 -3.26 5.08
N LEU A 125 14.16 -2.23 4.64
CA LEU A 125 14.05 -0.96 5.36
C LEU A 125 13.40 -1.07 6.74
N HIS A 126 12.68 -2.16 7.03
CA HIS A 126 12.16 -2.41 8.38
C HIS A 126 13.27 -2.70 9.39
N PHE A 127 14.40 -3.28 8.94
CA PHE A 127 15.49 -3.64 9.83
C PHE A 127 16.52 -2.53 9.97
N ASN A 128 16.97 -1.97 8.85
CA ASN A 128 18.06 -1.00 8.82
C ASN A 128 17.84 0.06 7.75
N LEU A 129 18.53 1.18 7.90
CA LEU A 129 18.67 2.18 6.85
C LEU A 129 19.68 1.67 5.83
N TYR A 130 19.21 1.40 4.61
CA TYR A 130 20.06 1.04 3.48
C TYR A 130 20.18 2.25 2.54
N LYS A 131 21.41 2.55 2.09
CA LYS A 131 21.72 3.66 1.19
C LYS A 131 22.73 3.22 0.15
N GLY A 132 22.70 3.87 -1.01
CA GLY A 132 23.63 3.58 -2.12
C GLY A 132 23.32 2.27 -2.84
N ALA A 133 24.26 1.82 -3.67
CA ALA A 133 24.07 0.65 -4.53
C ALA A 133 23.85 -0.62 -3.71
N LEU A 134 22.65 -1.20 -3.82
CA LEU A 134 22.29 -2.48 -3.22
C LEU A 134 21.42 -3.25 -4.20
N HIS A 135 22.05 -4.13 -4.95
CA HIS A 135 21.39 -4.89 -6.00
C HIS A 135 20.47 -5.98 -5.45
N ARG A 136 19.33 -6.19 -6.12
CA ARG A 136 18.26 -7.12 -5.70
C ARG A 136 18.68 -8.57 -5.48
N ASN A 137 19.76 -9.02 -6.12
CA ASN A 137 20.31 -10.36 -5.95
C ASN A 137 20.72 -10.66 -4.49
N SER A 138 20.98 -9.61 -3.69
CA SER A 138 21.34 -9.77 -2.28
C SER A 138 20.13 -9.80 -1.34
N TYR A 139 18.94 -9.38 -1.81
CA TYR A 139 17.80 -9.12 -0.92
C TYR A 139 17.30 -10.39 -0.23
N ALA A 140 17.19 -11.51 -0.95
CA ALA A 140 16.68 -12.76 -0.40
C ALA A 140 17.56 -13.29 0.76
N ASP A 141 18.88 -13.27 0.59
CA ASP A 141 19.82 -13.72 1.61
C ASP A 141 19.81 -12.78 2.82
N MET A 142 19.78 -11.48 2.58
CA MET A 142 19.69 -10.48 3.65
C MET A 142 18.40 -10.63 4.44
N LEU A 143 17.25 -10.74 3.77
CA LEU A 143 15.95 -10.95 4.42
C LEU A 143 15.93 -12.26 5.19
N SER A 144 16.52 -13.32 4.66
CA SER A 144 16.57 -14.61 5.36
C SER A 144 17.34 -14.50 6.68
N ARG A 145 18.49 -13.82 6.66
CA ARG A 145 19.33 -13.60 7.86
C ARG A 145 18.65 -12.68 8.88
N LEU A 146 18.03 -11.59 8.42
CA LEU A 146 17.43 -10.58 9.29
C LEU A 146 16.09 -11.03 9.90
N SER A 147 15.27 -11.73 9.12
CA SER A 147 13.95 -12.19 9.58
C SER A 147 14.02 -13.48 10.42
N GLY A 148 15.13 -14.22 10.32
CA GLY A 148 15.33 -15.52 10.96
C GLY A 148 14.56 -16.67 10.30
N ILE A 149 13.99 -16.46 9.10
CA ILE A 149 13.29 -17.49 8.31
C ILE A 149 13.76 -17.42 6.85
N PRO A 150 13.85 -18.54 6.11
CA PRO A 150 14.17 -18.50 4.69
C PRO A 150 13.18 -17.64 3.91
N TYR A 151 13.68 -16.63 3.18
CA TYR A 151 12.87 -15.80 2.31
C TYR A 151 12.32 -16.63 1.14
N SER A 152 11.02 -16.52 0.86
CA SER A 152 10.38 -17.20 -0.26
C SER A 152 9.38 -16.28 -0.97
N LYS A 153 9.05 -16.60 -2.22
CA LYS A 153 7.97 -15.94 -3.00
C LYS A 153 6.76 -16.88 -3.17
N THR A 154 6.53 -17.76 -2.20
CA THR A 154 5.34 -18.63 -2.19
C THR A 154 4.10 -17.83 -1.78
N GLU A 155 2.93 -18.32 -2.17
CA GLU A 155 1.66 -17.70 -1.77
C GLU A 155 1.56 -17.59 -0.25
N GLY A 156 1.08 -16.44 0.22
CA GLY A 156 0.94 -16.11 1.64
C GLY A 156 2.24 -15.59 2.29
N PHE A 157 3.41 -15.72 1.66
CA PHE A 157 4.67 -15.30 2.29
C PHE A 157 4.72 -13.78 2.50
N GLY A 158 4.16 -12.98 1.59
CA GLY A 158 4.04 -11.53 1.76
C GLY A 158 3.25 -11.14 3.02
N ALA A 159 2.20 -11.90 3.35
CA ALA A 159 1.42 -11.70 4.57
C ALA A 159 2.20 -12.14 5.83
N ILE A 160 3.01 -13.20 5.75
CA ILE A 160 3.92 -13.60 6.84
C ILE A 160 4.91 -12.46 7.12
N MET A 161 5.51 -11.90 6.07
CA MET A 161 6.42 -10.76 6.18
C MET A 161 5.72 -9.54 6.77
N TYR A 162 4.52 -9.18 6.33
CA TYR A 162 3.74 -8.09 6.93
C TYR A 162 3.59 -8.27 8.45
N ASN A 163 3.09 -9.42 8.90
CA ASN A 163 2.82 -9.66 10.32
C ASN A 163 4.11 -9.65 11.16
N ARG A 164 5.21 -10.20 10.62
CA ARG A 164 6.51 -10.20 11.30
C ARG A 164 7.09 -8.79 11.41
N LEU A 165 6.93 -7.98 10.36
CA LEU A 165 7.55 -6.67 10.23
C LEU A 165 6.70 -5.52 10.77
N LEU A 166 5.42 -5.74 11.09
CA LEU A 166 4.47 -4.69 11.48
C LEU A 166 5.00 -3.78 12.61
N HIS A 167 5.62 -4.35 13.63
CA HIS A 167 6.18 -3.61 14.76
C HIS A 167 7.37 -2.70 14.38
N LEU A 168 8.02 -2.97 13.25
CA LEU A 168 9.13 -2.18 12.69
C LEU A 168 8.69 -1.24 11.57
N GLN A 169 7.40 -1.25 11.19
CA GLN A 169 6.90 -0.46 10.07
C GLN A 169 7.14 1.06 10.23
N PRO A 170 7.01 1.68 11.42
CA PRO A 170 7.38 3.09 11.59
C PRO A 170 8.84 3.37 11.27
N GLN A 171 9.75 2.43 11.56
CA GLN A 171 11.17 2.53 11.21
C GLN A 171 11.37 2.44 9.69
N ALA A 172 10.64 1.55 9.01
CA ALA A 172 10.69 1.43 7.56
C ALA A 172 10.22 2.70 6.84
N ILE A 173 9.12 3.31 7.32
CA ILE A 173 8.61 4.58 6.80
C ILE A 173 9.67 5.67 6.96
N LYS A 174 10.25 5.81 8.15
CA LYS A 174 11.33 6.78 8.43
C LYS A 174 12.54 6.55 7.52
N ASN A 175 12.96 5.30 7.36
CA ASN A 175 14.11 4.95 6.53
C ASN A 175 13.86 5.28 5.06
N ALA A 176 12.69 4.89 4.52
CA ALA A 176 12.31 5.18 3.15
C ALA A 176 12.23 6.69 2.88
N ALA A 177 11.61 7.46 3.78
CA ALA A 177 11.55 8.92 3.68
C ALA A 177 12.93 9.58 3.74
N THR A 178 13.83 9.07 4.60
CA THR A 178 15.22 9.56 4.69
C THR A 178 15.97 9.33 3.37
N VAL A 179 15.87 8.12 2.82
CA VAL A 179 16.48 7.77 1.54
C VAL A 179 15.92 8.65 0.42
N LEU A 180 14.60 8.80 0.33
CA LEU A 180 13.95 9.59 -0.71
C LEU A 180 14.32 11.08 -0.64
N ALA A 181 14.47 11.65 0.56
CA ALA A 181 14.85 13.05 0.75
C ALA A 181 16.29 13.36 0.33
N GLU A 182 17.22 12.41 0.46
CA GLU A 182 18.61 12.57 0.00
C GLU A 182 18.73 12.42 -1.51
N ILE A 183 17.77 11.71 -2.09
CA ILE A 183 17.71 11.35 -3.50
C ILE A 183 16.95 12.40 -4.34
N SER A 184 16.09 13.23 -3.73
CA SER A 184 15.13 14.14 -4.37
C SER A 184 15.70 15.26 -5.28
N HIS A 185 16.96 15.15 -5.68
CA HIS A 185 17.60 16.00 -6.68
C HIS A 185 17.72 15.30 -8.06
N GLY A 186 17.16 14.09 -8.26
CA GLY A 186 17.34 13.26 -9.45
C GLY A 186 16.08 12.71 -10.14
N ASN A 187 16.32 11.91 -11.19
CA ASN A 187 15.32 11.17 -11.97
C ASN A 187 15.04 9.82 -11.27
N PRO A 188 13.79 9.46 -10.92
CA PRO A 188 13.44 8.24 -10.16
C PRO A 188 14.11 6.94 -10.65
N ALA A 189 14.33 6.83 -11.96
CA ALA A 189 14.97 5.66 -12.55
C ALA A 189 16.49 5.55 -12.27
N MET A 190 17.15 6.64 -11.90
CA MET A 190 18.59 6.70 -11.63
C MET A 190 18.93 6.44 -10.15
N GLU A 191 17.91 6.19 -9.33
CA GLU A 191 17.98 6.25 -7.87
C GLU A 191 17.93 4.84 -7.29
N GLU A 192 19.00 4.06 -7.50
CA GLU A 192 19.11 2.70 -6.96
C GLU A 192 18.92 2.69 -5.44
N SER A 193 18.22 1.68 -4.94
CA SER A 193 17.86 1.55 -3.52
C SER A 193 16.95 2.68 -3.02
N SER A 194 15.85 2.95 -3.74
CA SER A 194 14.80 3.90 -3.34
C SER A 194 13.42 3.26 -3.39
N THR A 195 12.45 3.80 -2.65
CA THR A 195 11.06 3.31 -2.70
C THR A 195 10.05 4.37 -2.27
N THR A 196 8.92 4.41 -2.95
CA THR A 196 7.73 5.20 -2.59
C THR A 196 6.61 4.35 -1.97
N VAL A 197 6.86 3.06 -1.70
CA VAL A 197 5.91 2.15 -1.03
C VAL A 197 5.48 2.68 0.34
N HIS A 198 6.37 3.40 1.05
CA HIS A 198 6.03 4.02 2.32
C HIS A 198 4.85 5.00 2.21
N LEU A 199 4.69 5.71 1.10
CA LEU A 199 3.56 6.64 0.89
C LEU A 199 2.22 5.89 0.83
N LEU A 200 2.17 4.74 0.16
CA LEU A 200 0.99 3.87 0.15
C LEU A 200 0.73 3.30 1.55
N VAL A 201 1.77 2.86 2.25
CA VAL A 201 1.63 2.31 3.61
C VAL A 201 1.15 3.38 4.59
N GLU A 202 1.64 4.61 4.52
CA GLU A 202 1.14 5.74 5.33
C GLU A 202 -0.34 6.02 5.07
N GLU A 203 -0.77 5.99 3.80
CA GLU A 203 -2.20 6.12 3.47
C GLU A 203 -3.04 4.98 4.03
N LEU A 204 -2.54 3.74 3.99
CA LEU A 204 -3.22 2.60 4.60
C LEU A 204 -3.26 2.72 6.13
N ASN A 205 -2.19 3.18 6.77
CA ASN A 205 -2.11 3.30 8.23
C ASN A 205 -3.12 4.27 8.82
N LYS A 206 -3.70 5.18 8.03
CA LYS A 206 -4.78 6.07 8.46
C LYS A 206 -6.07 5.34 8.86
N PHE A 207 -6.22 4.05 8.52
CA PHE A 207 -7.44 3.28 8.78
C PHE A 207 -7.23 1.95 9.53
N ILE A 208 -6.03 1.73 10.08
CA ILE A 208 -5.75 0.60 10.99
C ILE A 208 -6.43 0.84 12.35
#